data_AF-A0A6B3G9G9-F1
#
_entry.id   AF-A0A6B3G9G9-F1
#
_cell.length_a   1.000
_cell.length_b   1.000
_cell.length_c   1.000
_cell.angle_alpha   90.00
_cell.angle_beta   90.00
_cell.angle_gamma   90.00
#
_symmetry.space_group_name_H-M   'P 1'
#
loop_
_entity.id
_entity.type
_entity.pdbx_description
1 polymer ?
#
loop_
_entity_poly.entity_id
_entity_poly.type
_entity_poly.pdbx_seq_one_letter_code
_entity_poly.pdbx_strand_id
1 'polypeptide(L)'
;ARDHGYCPHVLVRRKALVLDDVCDYPRFAGNPVVDDIGIRSYLGAPLIDRTGIALGTVCAVDTVPRPWGRAGLDTIKSLAHELVRQIDDREGHRTV
;
A
#
# COMPACT_ATOMS: atom_id res chain seq x y z
N ALA A 1 -3.13 15.00 7.88
CA ALA A 1 -4.05 15.04 6.73
C ALA A 1 -4.43 13.60 6.36
N ARG A 2 -5.71 13.24 6.44
CA ARG A 2 -6.19 11.90 6.04
C ARG A 2 -6.25 11.72 4.52
N ASP A 3 -5.98 12.80 3.76
CA ASP A 3 -6.13 12.85 2.30
C ASP A 3 -4.79 12.90 1.54
N HIS A 4 -3.65 12.92 2.24
CA HIS A 4 -2.32 12.97 1.62
C HIS A 4 -1.64 11.59 1.69
N GLY A 5 -0.81 11.26 0.69
CA GLY A 5 -0.19 9.94 0.52
C GLY A 5 -0.82 9.07 -0.58
N TYR A 6 -0.35 7.82 -0.71
CA TYR A 6 -0.65 6.99 -1.88
C TYR A 6 -1.61 5.81 -1.61
N CYS A 7 -1.92 5.51 -0.34
CA CYS A 7 -2.85 4.46 0.03
C CYS A 7 -4.25 4.62 -0.60
N PRO A 8 -4.85 5.83 -0.69
CA PRO A 8 -6.13 6.00 -1.38
C PRO A 8 -6.12 5.50 -2.83
N HIS A 9 -5.00 5.67 -3.55
CA HIS A 9 -4.89 5.17 -4.93
C HIS A 9 -4.88 3.64 -5.02
N VAL A 10 -4.30 2.96 -4.01
CA VAL A 10 -4.31 1.50 -3.91
C VAL A 10 -5.73 1.00 -3.63
N LEU A 11 -6.44 1.64 -2.71
CA LEU A 11 -7.83 1.30 -2.37
C LEU A 11 -8.77 1.45 -3.56
N VAL A 12 -8.74 2.61 -4.24
CA VAL A 12 -9.60 2.88 -5.40
C VAL A 12 -9.32 1.91 -6.54
N ARG A 13 -8.04 1.60 -6.81
CA ARG A 13 -7.66 0.70 -7.91
C ARG A 13 -7.83 -0.78 -7.56
N ARG A 14 -7.95 -1.13 -6.28
CA ARG A 14 -7.90 -2.50 -5.75
C ARG A 14 -6.70 -3.29 -6.31
N LYS A 15 -5.58 -2.62 -6.51
CA LYS A 15 -4.35 -3.16 -7.11
C LYS A 15 -3.14 -2.58 -6.43
N ALA A 16 -2.09 -3.38 -6.32
CA ALA A 16 -0.81 -2.92 -5.81
C ALA A 16 -0.26 -1.75 -6.64
N LEU A 17 0.43 -0.85 -5.96
CA LEU A 17 1.08 0.34 -6.52
C LEU A 17 2.55 0.32 -6.12
N VAL A 18 3.42 0.48 -7.11
CA VAL A 18 4.88 0.54 -6.95
C VAL A 18 5.33 1.84 -7.57
N LEU A 19 6.06 2.63 -6.80
CA LEU A 19 6.69 3.88 -7.19
C LEU A 19 8.13 3.83 -6.67
N ASP A 20 9.06 3.50 -7.56
CA ASP A 20 10.49 3.38 -7.21
C ASP A 20 11.08 4.77 -6.88
N ASP A 21 10.71 5.80 -7.65
CA ASP A 21 10.76 7.20 -7.26
C ASP A 21 9.42 7.87 -7.59
N VAL A 22 8.74 8.47 -6.61
CA VAL A 22 7.43 9.13 -6.81
C VAL A 22 7.52 10.34 -7.72
N CYS A 23 8.71 10.98 -7.79
CA CYS A 23 8.94 12.14 -8.64
C CYS A 23 9.00 11.79 -10.13
N ASP A 24 9.29 10.53 -10.48
CA ASP A 24 9.31 10.06 -11.88
C ASP A 24 7.90 9.92 -12.48
N TYR A 25 6.87 10.04 -11.65
CA TYR A 25 5.48 9.89 -12.06
C TYR A 25 4.74 11.23 -11.90
N PRO A 26 4.44 11.97 -12.97
CA PRO A 26 3.82 13.29 -12.90
C PRO A 26 2.50 13.33 -12.09
N ARG A 27 1.74 12.24 -12.12
CA ARG A 27 0.51 12.09 -11.33
C ARG A 27 0.75 12.09 -9.81
N PHE A 28 1.92 11.64 -9.36
CA PHE A 28 2.24 11.42 -7.96
C PHE A 28 3.25 12.43 -7.40
N ALA A 29 4.08 13.03 -8.26
CA ALA A 29 5.10 14.01 -7.88
C ALA A 29 4.54 15.24 -7.14
N GLY A 30 3.30 15.64 -7.43
CA GLY A 30 2.64 16.78 -6.76
C GLY A 30 1.94 16.44 -5.44
N ASN A 31 2.14 15.24 -4.88
CA ASN A 31 1.52 14.87 -3.60
C ASN A 31 2.23 15.60 -2.44
N PRO A 32 1.53 16.26 -1.50
CA PRO A 32 2.16 16.99 -0.41
C PRO A 32 3.14 16.18 0.43
N VAL A 33 2.99 14.84 0.50
CA VAL A 33 3.93 13.98 1.24
C VAL A 33 5.36 13.98 0.66
N VAL A 34 5.52 14.42 -0.60
CA VAL A 34 6.85 14.61 -1.21
C VAL A 34 7.57 15.75 -0.52
N ASP A 35 6.92 16.90 -0.35
CA ASP A 35 7.55 18.10 0.22
C ASP A 35 7.47 18.13 1.76
N ASP A 36 6.33 17.72 2.34
CA ASP A 36 6.08 17.79 3.78
C ASP A 36 6.86 16.72 4.58
N ILE A 37 7.07 15.54 3.98
CA ILE A 37 7.66 14.37 4.64
C ILE A 37 8.95 13.92 3.94
N GLY A 38 9.17 14.32 2.68
CA GLY A 38 10.32 13.88 1.90
C GLY A 38 10.14 12.49 1.29
N ILE A 39 8.91 11.97 1.15
CA ILE A 39 8.71 10.62 0.60
C ILE A 39 9.18 10.59 -0.86
N ARG A 40 10.07 9.65 -1.16
CA ARG A 40 10.60 9.39 -2.50
C ARG A 40 10.22 8.04 -3.05
N SER A 41 9.92 7.04 -2.24
CA SER A 41 9.46 5.76 -2.77
C SER A 41 8.24 5.22 -2.02
N TYR A 42 7.39 4.47 -2.72
CA TYR A 42 6.18 3.87 -2.18
C TYR A 42 5.93 2.50 -2.79
N LEU A 43 5.61 1.53 -1.94
CA LEU A 43 5.15 0.20 -2.32
C LEU A 43 3.94 -0.16 -1.47
N GLY A 44 2.79 -0.43 -2.09
CA GLY A 44 1.57 -0.75 -1.35
C GLY A 44 0.68 -1.76 -2.03
N ALA A 45 -0.04 -2.55 -1.24
CA ALA A 45 -1.04 -3.52 -1.70
C ALA A 45 -2.33 -3.41 -0.89
N PRO A 46 -3.51 -3.66 -1.51
CA PRO A 46 -4.77 -3.61 -0.79
C PRO A 46 -4.92 -4.86 0.08
N LEU A 47 -5.54 -4.68 1.26
CA LEU A 47 -5.99 -5.76 2.12
C LEU A 47 -7.45 -6.03 1.75
N ILE A 48 -7.70 -7.06 0.93
CA ILE A 48 -9.04 -7.44 0.47
C ILE A 48 -9.41 -8.75 1.15
N ASP A 49 -10.48 -8.73 1.93
CA ASP A 49 -10.97 -9.90 2.64
C ASP A 49 -11.65 -10.92 1.70
N ARG A 50 -12.10 -12.05 2.26
CA ARG A 50 -12.83 -13.08 1.50
C ARG A 50 -14.18 -12.61 0.95
N THR A 51 -14.73 -11.51 1.48
CA THR A 51 -16.03 -10.94 1.05
C THR A 51 -15.86 -9.94 -0.09
N GLY A 52 -14.61 -9.59 -0.44
CA GLY A 52 -14.27 -8.63 -1.48
C GLY A 52 -14.27 -7.18 -1.00
N ILE A 53 -14.31 -6.95 0.32
CA ILE A 53 -14.19 -5.65 0.96
C ILE A 53 -12.71 -5.29 1.08
N ALA A 54 -12.35 -4.07 0.67
CA ALA A 54 -11.03 -3.52 0.91
C ALA A 54 -10.97 -2.91 2.32
N LEU A 55 -10.36 -3.62 3.25
CA LEU A 55 -10.23 -3.22 4.66
C LEU A 55 -9.22 -2.09 4.85
N GLY A 56 -8.24 -1.99 3.95
CA GLY A 56 -7.14 -1.04 4.05
C GLY A 56 -6.01 -1.37 3.08
N THR A 57 -4.80 -0.93 3.42
CA THR A 57 -3.58 -1.20 2.66
C THR A 57 -2.45 -1.55 3.60
N VAL A 58 -1.57 -2.46 3.17
CA VAL A 58 -0.21 -2.57 3.71
C VAL A 58 0.73 -1.83 2.77
N CYS A 59 1.64 -1.03 3.31
CA CYS A 59 2.60 -0.29 2.49
C CYS A 59 3.95 -0.09 3.19
N ALA A 60 4.99 0.06 2.37
CA ALA A 60 6.30 0.54 2.73
C ALA A 60 6.54 1.88 2.02
N VAL A 61 7.21 2.80 2.71
CA VAL A 61 7.61 4.11 2.19
C VAL A 61 9.05 4.40 2.57
N ASP A 62 9.72 5.21 1.76
CA ASP A 62 11.04 5.72 2.10
C ASP A 62 11.25 7.14 1.57
N THR A 63 12.21 7.83 2.18
CA THR A 63 12.68 9.16 1.80
C THR A 63 13.76 9.16 0.72
N VAL A 64 14.18 7.96 0.29
CA VAL A 64 15.04 7.76 -0.87
C VAL A 64 14.36 6.88 -1.93
N PRO A 65 14.73 7.04 -3.22
CA PRO A 65 14.30 6.12 -4.26
C PRO A 65 14.71 4.68 -3.95
N ARG A 66 13.84 3.73 -4.26
CA ARG A 66 14.11 2.29 -4.04
C ARG A 66 13.66 1.49 -5.26
N PRO A 67 14.54 0.65 -5.84
CA PRO A 67 14.16 -0.22 -6.95
C PRO A 67 13.39 -1.43 -6.41
N TRP A 68 12.12 -1.26 -6.07
CA TRP A 68 11.30 -2.35 -5.53
C TRP A 68 11.20 -3.49 -6.54
N GLY A 69 11.06 -3.13 -7.82
CA GLY A 69 11.01 -4.07 -8.93
C GLY A 69 9.96 -5.16 -8.73
N ARG A 70 10.17 -6.30 -9.40
CA ARG A 70 9.23 -7.42 -9.31
C ARG A 70 9.25 -8.09 -7.93
N ALA A 71 10.43 -8.20 -7.32
CA ALA A 71 10.59 -8.83 -6.01
C ALA A 71 9.78 -8.10 -4.93
N GLY A 72 9.89 -6.78 -4.83
CA GLY A 72 9.11 -5.99 -3.88
C GLY A 72 7.61 -6.12 -4.10
N LEU A 73 7.17 -6.11 -5.37
CA LEU A 73 5.76 -6.31 -5.71
C LEU A 73 5.23 -7.67 -5.24
N ASP A 74 5.99 -8.75 -5.44
CA ASP A 74 5.58 -10.09 -5.02
C ASP A 74 5.63 -10.24 -3.49
N THR A 75 6.60 -9.61 -2.82
CA THR A 75 6.69 -9.55 -1.36
C THR A 75 5.49 -8.83 -0.75
N ILE A 76 5.15 -7.62 -1.19
CA ILE A 76 4.04 -6.85 -0.58
C ILE A 76 2.69 -7.52 -0.81
N LYS A 77 2.51 -8.21 -1.94
CA LYS A 77 1.30 -9.01 -2.20
C LYS A 77 1.19 -10.21 -1.26
N SER A 78 2.30 -10.92 -1.06
CA SER A 78 2.37 -12.04 -0.13
C SER A 78 2.06 -11.58 1.30
N LEU A 79 2.62 -10.45 1.72
CA LEU A 79 2.32 -9.83 3.01
C LEU A 79 0.85 -9.41 3.12
N ALA A 80 0.26 -8.83 2.07
CA ALA A 80 -1.15 -8.47 2.07
C ALA A 80 -2.05 -9.70 2.26
N HIS A 81 -1.77 -10.80 1.55
CA HIS A 81 -2.51 -12.06 1.70
C HIS A 81 -2.36 -12.65 3.10
N GLU A 82 -1.17 -12.59 3.67
CA GLU A 82 -0.91 -13.08 5.02
C GLU A 82 -1.65 -12.26 6.09
N LEU A 83 -1.61 -10.93 5.98
CA LEU A 83 -2.30 -10.04 6.90
C LEU A 83 -3.82 -10.20 6.83
N VAL A 84 -4.39 -10.39 5.62
CA VAL A 84 -5.82 -10.68 5.48
C VAL A 84 -6.19 -11.96 6.21
N ARG A 85 -5.42 -13.05 6.04
CA ARG A 85 -5.66 -14.31 6.78
C ARG A 85 -5.65 -14.10 8.29
N GLN A 86 -4.70 -13.32 8.81
CA GLN A 86 -4.63 -13.03 10.25
C GLN A 86 -5.80 -12.17 10.75
N ILE A 87 -6.31 -11.25 9.93
CA ILE A 87 -7.50 -10.46 10.27
C ILE A 87 -8.72 -11.38 10.31
N ASP A 88 -8.92 -12.14 9.25
CA ASP A 88 -9.98 -13.13 9.08
C ASP A 88 -10.05 -14.14 10.26
N ASP A 89 -8.90 -14.64 10.71
CA ASP A 89 -8.80 -15.58 11.82
C ASP A 89 -9.19 -14.94 13.17
N ARG A 90 -8.83 -13.67 13.38
CA ARG A 90 -9.18 -12.91 14.59
C ARG A 90 -10.66 -12.54 14.63
N GLU A 91 -11.27 -12.27 13.48
CA GLU A 91 -12.72 -12.06 13.40
C GLU A 91 -13.49 -13.35 13.69
N GLY A 92 -13.02 -14.49 13.17
CA GLY A 92 -13.59 -15.81 13.47
C GLY A 92 -13.56 -16.17 14.96
N HIS A 93 -12.48 -15.82 15.67
CA HIS A 93 -12.34 -16.07 17.11
C HIS A 93 -13.18 -15.14 18.02
N ARG A 94 -13.77 -14.07 17.49
CA ARG A 94 -14.62 -13.16 18.28
C ARG A 94 -16.09 -13.58 18.34
N THR A 95 -16.47 -14.66 17.64
CA THR A 95 -17.86 -15.15 17.55
C THR A 95 -18.10 -16.40 18.42
N VAL A 96 -17.32 -16.60 19.48
CA VAL A 96 -17.49 -17.71 20.44
C VAL A 96 -17.70 -17.15 21.84
#